data_AF-W2Y2K0-F1
#
_entry.id   AF-W2Y2K0-F1
#
_cell.length_a   1.000
_cell.length_b   1.000
_cell.length_c   1.000
_cell.angle_alpha   90.00
_cell.angle_beta   90.00
_cell.angle_gamma   90.00
#
_symmetry.space_group_name_H-M   'P 1'
#
loop_
_entity.id
_entity.type
_entity.pdbx_description
1 polymer ?
#
loop_
_entity_poly.entity_id
_entity_poly.type
_entity_poly.pdbx_seq_one_letter_code
_entity_poly.pdbx_strand_id
1 'polypeptide(L)'
;MPRGVDVVGCDLAEGGRSCVAHEACGKHVKVGDVLLFREEVDDQGDNRLGYCLKAYLIRDGSQTCHVGYLPRRLLIQRAAFNRQFATVVEDLRHSEALYLSSRRRIQ
;
A
#
# COMPACT_ATOMS: atom_id res chain seq x y z
N MET A 1 2.59 -18.21 -9.89
CA MET A 1 1.77 -17.97 -8.67
C MET A 1 1.89 -16.50 -8.32
N PRO A 2 0.82 -15.71 -8.22
CA PRO A 2 0.98 -14.32 -7.82
C PRO A 2 1.50 -14.32 -6.38
N ARG A 3 2.70 -13.78 -6.19
CA ARG A 3 3.26 -13.58 -4.85
C ARG A 3 2.49 -12.40 -4.26
N GLY A 4 1.77 -12.63 -3.17
CA GLY A 4 1.17 -11.53 -2.41
C GLY A 4 2.24 -10.50 -2.04
N VAL A 5 1.87 -9.23 -2.09
CA VAL A 5 2.74 -8.12 -1.66
C VAL A 5 2.02 -7.35 -0.56
N ASP A 6 2.79 -6.97 0.45
CA ASP A 6 2.26 -6.16 1.53
C ASP A 6 2.13 -4.70 1.08
N VAL A 7 1.05 -4.05 1.52
CA VAL A 7 0.93 -2.59 1.48
C VAL A 7 1.30 -2.06 2.86
N VAL A 8 2.17 -1.07 2.91
CA VAL A 8 2.73 -0.52 4.16
C VAL A 8 2.33 0.94 4.35
N GLY A 9 2.35 1.39 5.61
CA GLY A 9 2.05 2.79 5.97
C GLY A 9 0.56 3.13 6.05
N CYS A 10 -0.32 2.13 6.11
CA CYS A 10 -1.78 2.30 6.12
C CYS A 10 -2.32 3.01 7.37
N ASP A 11 -1.57 3.04 8.46
CA ASP A 11 -2.01 3.63 9.73
C ASP A 11 -1.56 5.09 9.93
N LEU A 12 -0.83 5.64 8.96
CA LEU A 12 -0.26 7.00 9.01
C LEU A 12 -1.02 7.95 8.08
N ALA A 13 -1.29 9.17 8.56
CA ALA A 13 -2.00 10.24 7.85
C ALA A 13 -1.11 11.10 6.91
N GLU A 14 0.20 10.98 7.05
CA GLU A 14 1.21 11.79 6.36
C GLU A 14 1.35 11.45 4.87
N GLY A 15 2.17 12.18 4.10
CA GLY A 15 2.49 11.86 2.70
C GLY A 15 1.25 11.72 1.79
N GLY A 16 0.23 12.57 2.03
CA GLY A 16 -1.02 12.56 1.29
C GLY A 16 -1.94 11.37 1.57
N ARG A 17 -1.74 10.63 2.68
CA ARG A 17 -2.63 9.54 3.13
C ARG A 17 -3.75 10.01 4.08
N SER A 18 -4.06 11.29 4.05
CA SER A 18 -5.22 11.92 4.67
C SER A 18 -6.06 12.60 3.60
N CYS A 19 -7.38 12.60 3.75
CA CYS A 19 -8.29 13.27 2.85
C CYS A 19 -9.40 13.96 3.64
N VAL A 20 -10.29 14.67 2.95
CA VAL A 20 -11.41 15.39 3.58
C VAL A 20 -12.35 14.47 4.37
N ALA A 21 -12.38 13.17 4.08
CA ALA A 21 -13.25 12.19 4.73
C ALA A 21 -12.53 11.33 5.79
N HIS A 22 -11.20 11.22 5.74
CA HIS A 22 -10.44 10.29 6.57
C HIS A 22 -9.17 10.94 7.11
N GLU A 23 -8.96 10.83 8.42
CA GLU A 23 -7.69 11.23 9.06
C GLU A 23 -6.54 10.38 8.56
N ALA A 24 -6.70 9.05 8.48
CA ALA A 24 -5.76 8.14 7.86
C ALA A 24 -6.50 7.22 6.89
N CYS A 25 -6.42 7.51 5.59
CA CYS A 25 -7.15 6.82 4.53
C CYS A 25 -6.92 5.30 4.54
N GLY A 26 -5.70 4.86 4.84
CA GLY A 26 -5.34 3.44 4.87
C GLY A 26 -6.14 2.64 5.90
N LYS A 27 -6.52 3.24 7.05
CA LYS A 27 -7.34 2.59 8.10
C LYS A 27 -8.70 2.09 7.60
N HIS A 28 -9.18 2.65 6.49
CA HIS A 28 -10.49 2.31 5.93
C HIS A 28 -10.44 1.25 4.82
N VAL A 29 -9.24 0.78 4.45
CA VAL A 29 -9.07 -0.36 3.54
C VAL A 29 -9.53 -1.65 4.23
N LYS A 30 -10.26 -2.49 3.50
CA LYS A 30 -10.82 -3.77 3.98
C LYS A 30 -10.42 -4.93 3.05
N VAL A 31 -10.46 -6.15 3.57
CA VAL A 31 -10.37 -7.36 2.75
C VAL A 31 -11.45 -7.35 1.67
N GLY A 32 -11.08 -7.71 0.45
CA GLY A 32 -11.92 -7.65 -0.74
C GLY A 32 -11.83 -6.33 -1.52
N ASP A 33 -11.26 -5.28 -0.94
CA ASP A 33 -11.04 -4.02 -1.65
C ASP A 33 -10.04 -4.19 -2.81
N VAL A 34 -10.21 -3.37 -3.85
CA VAL A 34 -9.30 -3.33 -5.00
C VAL A 34 -8.40 -2.11 -4.87
N LEU A 35 -7.09 -2.34 -5.03
CA LEU A 35 -6.06 -1.31 -5.04
C LEU A 35 -5.44 -1.18 -6.43
N LEU A 36 -5.08 0.05 -6.80
CA LEU A 36 -4.26 0.38 -7.95
C LEU A 36 -2.90 0.87 -7.47
N PHE A 37 -1.83 0.29 -8.02
CA PHE A 37 -0.48 0.77 -7.75
C PHE A 37 -0.02 1.77 -8.80
N ARG A 38 0.63 2.85 -8.38
CA ARG A 38 1.20 3.87 -9.26
C ARG A 38 2.61 4.23 -8.86
N GLU A 39 3.49 4.26 -9.85
CA GLU A 39 4.81 4.87 -9.69
C GLU A 39 4.64 6.39 -9.64
N GLU A 40 5.18 7.00 -8.60
CA GLU A 40 5.18 8.45 -8.38
C GLU A 40 6.51 8.90 -7.77
N VAL A 41 6.71 10.21 -7.72
CA VAL A 41 7.82 10.83 -6.99
C VAL A 41 7.25 11.44 -5.71
N ASP A 42 7.92 11.19 -4.59
CA ASP A 42 7.52 11.70 -3.27
C ASP A 42 8.76 12.18 -2.51
N ASP A 43 8.55 13.07 -1.53
CA ASP A 43 9.63 13.53 -0.66
C ASP A 43 10.06 12.39 0.28
N GLN A 44 11.33 12.02 0.22
CA GLN A 44 11.91 10.96 1.04
C GLN A 44 12.52 11.50 2.35
N GLY A 45 12.36 12.80 2.61
CA GLY A 45 13.04 13.54 3.67
C GLY A 45 14.30 14.25 3.15
N ASP A 46 14.82 15.18 3.94
CA ASP A 46 16.06 15.92 3.66
C ASP A 46 16.08 16.62 2.29
N ASN A 47 14.94 17.15 1.84
CA ASN A 47 14.76 17.76 0.50
C ASN A 47 15.11 16.80 -0.66
N ARG A 48 15.01 15.48 -0.45
CA ARG A 48 15.35 14.48 -1.46
C ARG A 48 14.08 13.88 -2.05
N LEU A 49 13.81 14.23 -3.30
CA LEU A 49 12.81 13.54 -4.10
C LEU A 49 13.27 12.15 -4.51
N GLY A 50 12.35 11.19 -4.49
CA GLY A 50 12.63 9.82 -4.92
C GLY A 50 11.38 9.10 -5.40
N TYR A 51 11.59 8.05 -6.19
CA TYR A 51 10.48 7.21 -6.66
C TYR A 51 9.85 6.43 -5.50
N CYS A 52 8.53 6.31 -5.57
CA CYS A 52 7.72 5.49 -4.69
C CYS A 52 6.67 4.74 -5.52
N LEU A 53 6.05 3.74 -4.91
CA LEU A 53 4.91 3.02 -5.47
C LEU A 53 3.73 3.22 -4.53
N LYS A 54 2.83 4.14 -4.87
CA LYS A 54 1.64 4.43 -4.07
C LYS A 54 0.53 3.44 -4.38
N ALA A 55 -0.23 3.07 -3.36
CA ALA A 55 -1.43 2.27 -3.46
C ALA A 55 -2.66 3.17 -3.30
N TYR A 56 -3.57 3.09 -4.26
CA TYR A 56 -4.81 3.85 -4.27
C TYR A 56 -6.01 2.92 -4.20
N LEU A 57 -7.00 3.27 -3.39
CA LEU A 57 -8.24 2.51 -3.32
C LEU A 57 -9.10 2.76 -4.56
N ILE A 58 -9.62 1.69 -5.16
CA ILE A 58 -10.63 1.76 -6.22
C ILE A 58 -12.01 1.52 -5.61
N ARG A 59 -12.93 2.46 -5.84
CA ARG A 59 -14.36 2.33 -5.49
C ARG A 59 -15.18 2.74 -6.70
N ASP A 60 -16.18 1.93 -7.04
CA ASP A 60 -17.10 2.20 -8.15
C ASP A 60 -16.36 2.53 -9.47
N GLY A 61 -15.30 1.77 -9.76
CA GLY A 61 -14.46 1.92 -10.96
C GLY A 61 -13.53 3.14 -10.95
N SER A 62 -13.53 3.95 -9.88
CA SER A 62 -12.77 5.20 -9.78
C SER A 62 -11.64 5.11 -8.77
N GLN A 63 -10.51 5.72 -9.09
CA GLN A 63 -9.42 5.92 -8.14
C GLN A 63 -9.85 6.94 -7.08
N THR A 64 -9.71 6.58 -5.80
CA THR A 64 -10.06 7.43 -4.67
C THR A 64 -8.83 7.81 -3.84
N CYS A 65 -8.77 7.42 -2.57
CA CYS A 65 -7.74 7.84 -1.64
C CYS A 65 -6.40 7.12 -1.91
N HIS A 66 -5.30 7.83 -1.66
CA HIS A 66 -3.98 7.22 -1.43
C HIS A 66 -4.00 6.57 -0.05
N VAL A 67 -3.77 5.25 0.01
CA VAL A 67 -3.97 4.46 1.23
C VAL A 67 -2.68 3.90 1.83
N GLY A 68 -1.59 3.88 1.08
CA GLY A 68 -0.31 3.32 1.52
C GLY A 68 0.66 3.19 0.37
N TYR A 69 1.76 2.47 0.59
CA TYR A 69 2.78 2.22 -0.43
C TYR A 69 3.12 0.75 -0.53
N LEU A 70 3.70 0.36 -1.66
CA LEU A 70 4.48 -0.86 -1.72
C LEU A 70 5.86 -0.65 -1.02
N PRO A 71 6.40 -1.68 -0.34
CA PRO A 71 7.71 -1.61 0.31
C PRO A 71 8.81 -1.11 -0.62
N ARG A 72 9.71 -0.25 -0.12
CA ARG A 72 10.83 0.33 -0.89
C ARG A 72 11.68 -0.71 -1.62
N ARG A 73 11.84 -1.92 -1.07
CA ARG A 73 12.57 -3.04 -1.74
C ARG A 73 11.98 -3.42 -3.10
N LEU A 74 10.67 -3.19 -3.32
CA LEU A 74 9.99 -3.48 -4.57
C LEU A 74 10.20 -2.39 -5.64
N LEU A 75 10.84 -1.27 -5.31
CA LEU A 75 11.15 -0.22 -6.29
C LEU A 75 12.12 -0.67 -7.39
N ILE A 76 12.91 -1.71 -7.13
CA ILE A 76 13.77 -2.37 -8.13
C ILE A 76 12.90 -3.00 -9.24
N GLN A 77 11.69 -3.42 -8.89
CA GLN A 77 10.71 -4.04 -9.78
C GLN A 77 9.54 -3.09 -10.09
N ARG A 78 9.70 -1.77 -9.90
CA ARG A 78 8.58 -0.82 -9.95
C ARG A 78 7.76 -0.86 -11.23
N ALA A 79 8.41 -1.08 -12.37
CA ALA A 79 7.73 -1.20 -13.67
C ALA A 79 6.75 -2.38 -13.73
N ALA A 80 7.01 -3.46 -12.99
CA ALA A 80 6.12 -4.62 -12.93
C ALA A 80 4.86 -4.37 -12.07
N PHE A 81 4.92 -3.40 -11.14
CA PHE A 81 3.80 -3.06 -10.27
C PHE A 81 3.03 -1.82 -10.74
N ASN A 82 3.68 -0.91 -11.46
CA ASN A 82 3.04 0.32 -11.93
C ASN A 82 1.82 -0.01 -12.80
N ARG A 83 0.68 0.62 -12.48
CA ARG A 83 -0.63 0.42 -13.12
C ARG A 83 -1.23 -0.98 -12.95
N GLN A 84 -0.74 -1.77 -12.00
CA GLN A 84 -1.34 -3.05 -11.66
C GLN A 84 -2.46 -2.89 -10.63
N PHE A 85 -3.48 -3.72 -10.76
CA PHE A 85 -4.54 -3.87 -9.78
C PHE A 85 -4.25 -5.06 -8.87
N ALA A 86 -4.64 -4.95 -7.60
CA ALA A 86 -4.56 -6.03 -6.63
C ALA A 86 -5.80 -6.06 -5.74
N THR A 87 -6.20 -7.24 -5.29
CA THR A 87 -7.24 -7.41 -4.29
C THR A 87 -6.60 -7.58 -2.92
N VAL A 88 -7.14 -6.88 -1.92
CA VAL A 88 -6.74 -7.07 -0.53
C VAL A 88 -7.27 -8.41 -0.04
N VAL A 89 -6.37 -9.32 0.33
CA VAL A 89 -6.73 -10.68 0.78
C VAL A 89 -6.63 -10.87 2.29
N GLU A 90 -5.87 -10.01 2.96
CA GLU A 90 -5.60 -10.11 4.39
C GLU A 90 -5.34 -8.70 4.96
N ASP A 91 -5.73 -8.49 6.22
CA ASP A 91 -5.43 -7.28 6.98
C ASP A 91 -4.46 -7.61 8.12
N LEU A 92 -3.21 -7.19 7.97
CA LEU A 92 -2.15 -7.50 8.92
C LEU A 92 -2.11 -6.58 10.14
N ARG A 93 -2.88 -5.48 10.18
CA ARG A 93 -2.84 -4.47 11.26
C ARG A 93 -3.41 -4.98 12.58
N HIS A 94 -4.37 -5.90 12.50
CA HIS A 94 -5.02 -6.51 13.67
C HIS A 94 -4.40 -7.86 14.06
N SER A 95 -3.29 -8.24 13.43
CA SER A 95 -2.77 -9.60 13.40
C SER A 95 -1.46 -9.77 14.17
N GLU A 96 -1.34 -9.13 15.35
CA GLU A 96 -0.12 -9.19 16.16
C GLU A 96 0.30 -10.65 16.49
N ALA A 97 -0.67 -11.57 16.55
CA ALA A 97 -0.44 -13.01 16.75
C ALA A 97 -0.07 -13.81 15.47
N LEU A 98 -0.41 -13.33 14.26
CA LEU A 98 -0.23 -14.09 13.01
C LEU A 98 1.05 -13.71 12.25
N TYR A 99 1.48 -12.45 12.34
CA TYR A 99 2.66 -11.93 11.63
C TYR A 99 3.96 -12.72 11.92
N LEU A 100 4.12 -13.18 13.17
CA LEU A 100 5.25 -14.01 13.59
C LEU A 100 5.17 -15.45 13.05
N SER A 101 3.98 -15.97 12.79
CA SER A 101 3.77 -17.34 12.28
C SER A 101 4.00 -17.44 10.76
N SER A 102 3.60 -16.40 10.01
CA SER A 102 3.70 -16.36 8.54
C SER A 102 5.15 -16.25 8.05
N ARG A 103 6.03 -15.54 8.79
CA ARG A 103 7.47 -15.47 8.47
C ARG A 103 8.20 -16.80 8.60
N ARG A 104 7.73 -17.74 9.43
CA ARG A 104 8.35 -19.07 9.60
C ARG A 104 8.03 -20.05 8.48
N ARG A 105 7.03 -19.78 7.63
CA ARG A 105 6.64 -20.66 6.51
C ARG A 105 7.30 -20.32 5.18
N ILE A 106 8.11 -19.26 5.12
CA ILE A 106 8.73 -18.76 3.89
C ILE A 106 10.28 -18.83 3.98
N GLN A 107 10.82 -19.65 4.90
CA GLN A 107 12.23 -20.05 4.91
C GLN A 107 12.38 -21.47 4.37
#